data_AF-A0A165XLI3-F1
#
_entry.id   AF-A0A165XLI3-F1
#
_cell.length_a   1.000
_cell.length_b   1.000
_cell.length_c   1.000
_cell.angle_alpha   90.00
_cell.angle_beta   90.00
_cell.angle_gamma   90.00
#
_symmetry.space_group_name_H-M   'P 1'
#
loop_
_entity.id
_entity.type
_entity.pdbx_description
1 polymer ?
#
loop_
_entity_poly.entity_id
_entity_poly.type
_entity_poly.pdbx_seq_one_letter_code
_entity_poly.pdbx_strand_id
1 'polypeptide(L)'
;MRARVTIKDTNNMAKITKNLNKLNKKRIKVGVFGDDNYKYGDDANIVTIARVHEYGATIKPVKAEWLIIPLIPEAKGKKAADFGDELFFYQKDSNKAFLARKRGNNIQNVFLLLKSVTIPERSFLRSGYDENIDYISKKTESMIDDVIAGNIDPDAFADMIGQEFAGLIQKKLRSITDPPNSPITIGVKGSSNPLMDTGHLVGSIRHEVE
;
A
#
# COMPACT_ATOMS: atom_id res chain seq x y z
N MET A 1 71.43 -13.99 -22.82
CA MET A 1 70.67 -13.95 -21.56
C MET A 1 69.32 -13.31 -21.86
N ARG A 2 68.22 -14.08 -21.92
CA ARG A 2 66.87 -13.54 -22.19
C ARG A 2 66.24 -13.13 -20.86
N ALA A 3 66.03 -11.84 -20.64
CA ALA A 3 65.30 -11.35 -19.48
C ALA A 3 63.82 -11.78 -19.59
N ARG A 4 63.32 -12.53 -18.60
CA ARG A 4 61.88 -12.75 -18.43
C ARG A 4 61.29 -11.52 -17.75
N VAL A 5 60.68 -10.65 -18.54
CA VAL A 5 59.84 -9.57 -18.00
C VAL A 5 58.50 -10.20 -17.61
N THR A 6 58.17 -10.17 -16.32
CA THR A 6 56.85 -10.58 -15.83
C THR A 6 56.02 -9.32 -15.67
N ILE A 7 55.13 -9.06 -16.63
CA ILE A 7 54.18 -7.96 -16.55
C ILE A 7 53.09 -8.39 -15.56
N LYS A 8 53.06 -7.78 -14.38
CA LYS A 8 51.92 -7.90 -13.46
C LYS A 8 50.90 -6.85 -13.83
N ASP A 9 49.75 -7.31 -14.31
CA ASP A 9 48.60 -6.47 -14.52
C ASP A 9 48.05 -6.04 -13.14
N THR A 10 48.22 -4.77 -12.79
CA THR A 10 47.72 -4.16 -11.54
C THR A 10 46.32 -3.55 -11.72
N ASN A 11 45.66 -3.82 -12.85
CA ASN A 11 44.47 -3.09 -13.23
C ASN A 11 43.23 -3.73 -12.60
N ASN A 12 42.36 -2.91 -12.00
CA ASN A 12 41.09 -3.36 -11.40
C ASN A 12 40.00 -3.69 -12.44
N MET A 13 40.35 -3.81 -13.72
CA MET A 13 39.42 -4.04 -14.84
C MET A 13 38.55 -5.28 -14.63
N ALA A 14 39.11 -6.38 -14.13
CA ALA A 14 38.34 -7.60 -13.86
C ALA A 14 37.26 -7.38 -12.78
N LYS A 15 37.55 -6.57 -11.75
CA LYS A 15 36.61 -6.22 -10.68
C LYS A 15 35.51 -5.29 -11.21
N ILE A 16 35.90 -4.28 -12.00
CA ILE A 16 34.99 -3.34 -12.67
C ILE A 16 34.03 -4.08 -13.59
N THR A 17 34.53 -4.94 -14.48
CA THR A 17 33.70 -5.72 -15.41
C THR A 17 32.76 -6.67 -14.67
N LYS A 18 33.20 -7.28 -13.56
CA LYS A 18 32.35 -8.12 -12.71
C LYS A 18 31.22 -7.32 -12.08
N ASN A 19 31.50 -6.14 -11.54
CA ASN A 19 30.51 -5.28 -10.88
C ASN A 19 29.51 -4.70 -11.89
N LEU A 20 29.97 -4.25 -13.06
CA LEU A 20 29.10 -3.81 -14.15
C LEU A 20 28.16 -4.93 -14.63
N ASN A 21 28.68 -6.15 -14.78
CA ASN A 21 27.86 -7.31 -15.16
C ASN A 21 26.84 -7.70 -14.09
N LYS A 22 27.18 -7.52 -12.81
CA LYS A 22 26.22 -7.69 -11.71
C LYS A 22 25.13 -6.63 -11.80
N LEU A 23 25.50 -5.34 -11.87
CA LEU A 23 24.56 -4.23 -11.93
C LEU A 23 23.61 -4.31 -13.13
N ASN A 24 24.12 -4.64 -14.31
CA ASN A 24 23.30 -4.75 -15.52
C ASN A 24 22.22 -5.84 -15.43
N LYS A 25 22.40 -6.82 -14.54
CA LYS A 25 21.40 -7.88 -14.30
C LYS A 25 20.42 -7.52 -13.19
N LYS A 26 20.68 -6.44 -12.43
CA LYS A 26 19.90 -6.08 -11.26
C LYS A 26 18.65 -5.30 -11.64
N ARG A 27 17.52 -5.67 -11.05
CA ARG A 27 16.25 -4.95 -11.15
C ARG A 27 15.70 -4.69 -9.76
N ILE A 28 15.43 -3.42 -9.47
CA ILE A 28 14.78 -3.00 -8.23
C ILE A 28 13.28 -2.88 -8.52
N LYS A 29 12.47 -3.66 -7.80
CA LYS A 29 11.02 -3.55 -7.80
C LYS A 29 10.59 -2.91 -6.49
N VAL A 30 9.64 -1.97 -6.53
CA VAL A 30 9.10 -1.30 -5.35
C VAL A 30 7.60 -1.27 -5.44
N GLY A 31 6.90 -1.67 -4.37
CA GLY A 31 5.45 -1.71 -4.36
C GLY A 31 4.89 -2.68 -3.33
N VAL A 32 3.66 -3.14 -3.61
CA VAL A 32 2.95 -4.13 -2.77
C VAL A 32 2.99 -5.48 -3.49
N PHE A 33 3.52 -6.49 -2.80
CA PHE A 33 3.72 -7.82 -3.38
C PHE A 33 2.74 -8.83 -2.76
N GLY A 34 2.40 -9.87 -3.53
CA GLY A 34 1.36 -10.84 -3.19
C GLY A 34 1.82 -12.01 -2.31
N ASP A 35 3.12 -12.12 -2.05
CA ASP A 35 3.72 -13.27 -1.36
C ASP A 35 3.50 -13.24 0.16
N ASP A 36 3.14 -12.08 0.67
CA ASP A 36 2.75 -11.95 2.06
C ASP A 36 1.32 -12.51 2.13
N ASN A 37 1.14 -13.71 2.70
CA ASN A 37 -0.14 -14.39 2.98
C ASN A 37 -1.15 -13.55 3.83
N TYR A 38 -0.93 -12.24 3.91
CA TYR A 38 -1.72 -11.26 4.60
C TYR A 38 -3.12 -11.15 3.96
N LYS A 39 -4.11 -11.56 4.76
CA LYS A 39 -5.53 -11.36 4.49
C LYS A 39 -6.07 -10.28 5.44
N TYR A 40 -6.84 -9.36 4.88
CA TYR A 40 -7.64 -8.43 5.65
C TYR A 40 -9.03 -9.03 5.85
N GLY A 41 -9.29 -9.58 7.04
CA GLY A 41 -10.44 -10.45 7.28
C GLY A 41 -10.36 -11.73 6.46
N ASP A 42 -11.52 -12.34 6.17
CA ASP A 42 -11.59 -13.59 5.40
C ASP A 42 -11.53 -13.38 3.86
N ASP A 43 -11.71 -12.13 3.39
CA ASP A 43 -12.20 -11.89 2.02
C ASP A 43 -11.27 -11.09 1.07
N ALA A 44 -10.26 -10.35 1.56
CA ALA A 44 -9.41 -9.51 0.69
C ALA A 44 -7.92 -9.61 1.03
N ASN A 45 -7.07 -9.81 0.01
CA ASN A 45 -5.61 -9.71 0.17
C ASN A 45 -5.15 -8.24 0.07
N ILE A 46 -3.93 -7.96 0.55
CA ILE A 46 -3.40 -6.60 0.58
C ILE A 46 -3.21 -5.96 -0.80
N VAL A 47 -2.81 -6.73 -1.81
CA VAL A 47 -2.69 -6.25 -3.20
C VAL A 47 -4.04 -5.76 -3.72
N THR A 48 -5.13 -6.43 -3.36
CA THR A 48 -6.49 -6.01 -3.72
C THR A 48 -6.84 -4.67 -3.08
N ILE A 49 -6.54 -4.50 -1.80
CA ILE A 49 -6.76 -3.24 -1.07
C ILE A 49 -5.92 -2.11 -1.68
N ALA A 50 -4.64 -2.37 -1.94
CA ALA A 50 -3.74 -1.43 -2.59
C ALA A 50 -4.28 -0.98 -3.95
N ARG A 51 -4.74 -1.93 -4.78
CA ARG A 51 -5.32 -1.64 -6.09
C ARG A 51 -6.59 -0.79 -6.01
N VAL A 52 -7.49 -1.12 -5.08
CA VAL A 52 -8.73 -0.34 -4.86
C VAL A 52 -8.40 1.09 -4.46
N HIS A 53 -7.40 1.31 -3.60
CA HIS A 53 -6.99 2.65 -3.25
C HIS A 53 -6.24 3.37 -4.38
N GLU A 54 -5.37 2.68 -5.12
CA GLU A 54 -4.56 3.29 -6.17
C GLU A 54 -5.36 3.77 -7.39
N TYR A 55 -6.51 3.15 -7.68
CA TYR A 55 -7.33 3.44 -8.87
C TYR A 55 -8.81 3.73 -8.59
N GLY A 56 -9.22 3.65 -7.32
CA GLY A 56 -10.64 3.68 -6.95
C GLY A 56 -11.38 2.40 -7.34
N ALA A 57 -12.60 2.25 -6.83
CA ALA A 57 -13.48 1.15 -7.20
C ALA A 57 -14.94 1.47 -6.90
N THR A 58 -15.87 0.87 -7.64
CA THR A 58 -17.28 0.82 -7.22
C THR A 58 -17.61 -0.62 -6.82
N ILE A 59 -17.94 -0.80 -5.54
CA ILE A 59 -18.30 -2.09 -4.97
C ILE A 59 -19.81 -2.26 -4.93
N LYS A 60 -20.26 -3.50 -5.17
CA LYS A 60 -21.66 -3.91 -5.14
C LYS A 60 -21.79 -5.26 -4.40
N PRO A 61 -22.92 -5.54 -3.75
CA PRO A 61 -23.19 -6.85 -3.17
C PRO A 61 -23.14 -7.95 -4.25
N VAL A 62 -22.54 -9.10 -3.93
CA VAL A 62 -22.48 -10.25 -4.84
C VAL A 62 -23.55 -11.29 -4.52
N LYS A 63 -23.66 -11.68 -3.24
CA LYS A 63 -24.58 -12.74 -2.78
C LYS A 63 -25.77 -12.22 -1.95
N ALA A 64 -25.72 -10.95 -1.57
CA ALA A 64 -26.73 -10.31 -0.74
C ALA A 64 -27.36 -9.14 -1.49
N GLU A 65 -28.43 -8.59 -0.94
CA GLU A 65 -29.09 -7.44 -1.53
C GLU A 65 -28.39 -6.10 -1.21
N TRP A 66 -27.72 -6.02 -0.06
CA TRP A 66 -27.20 -4.76 0.50
C TRP A 66 -25.74 -4.89 0.94
N LEU A 67 -24.98 -3.82 0.77
CA LEU A 67 -23.70 -3.60 1.47
C LEU A 67 -24.00 -3.04 2.85
N ILE A 68 -23.33 -3.57 3.87
CA ILE A 68 -23.51 -3.17 5.26
C ILE A 68 -22.33 -2.28 5.68
N ILE A 69 -22.63 -1.06 6.09
CA ILE A 69 -21.63 -0.09 6.55
C ILE A 69 -21.92 0.25 8.02
N PRO A 70 -20.97 0.04 8.95
CA PRO A 70 -21.16 0.44 10.33
C PRO A 70 -21.30 1.96 10.43
N LEU A 71 -22.25 2.43 11.25
CA LEU A 71 -22.46 3.86 11.54
C LEU A 71 -21.95 4.26 12.92
N ILE A 72 -21.67 3.28 13.79
CA ILE A 72 -21.17 3.49 15.15
C ILE A 72 -19.90 2.67 15.41
N PRO A 73 -18.99 3.15 16.28
CA PRO A 73 -17.76 2.41 16.62
C PRO A 73 -18.01 0.99 17.13
N GLU A 74 -19.08 0.78 17.92
CA GLU A 74 -19.48 -0.53 18.46
C GLU A 74 -19.75 -1.59 17.38
N ALA A 75 -20.07 -1.15 16.15
CA ALA A 75 -20.38 -1.99 15.01
C ALA A 75 -19.17 -2.25 14.10
N LYS A 76 -18.01 -1.63 14.36
CA LYS A 76 -16.78 -1.87 13.57
C LYS A 76 -16.38 -3.34 13.69
N GLY A 77 -16.28 -4.04 12.56
CA GLY A 77 -15.88 -5.44 12.50
C GLY A 77 -16.96 -6.44 12.93
N LYS A 78 -18.18 -5.99 13.25
CA LYS A 78 -19.30 -6.86 13.64
C LYS A 78 -20.29 -7.05 12.50
N LYS A 79 -20.96 -8.20 12.50
CA LYS A 79 -22.10 -8.49 11.64
C LYS A 79 -23.39 -7.99 12.30
N ALA A 80 -24.42 -7.76 11.50
CA ALA A 80 -25.75 -7.40 12.03
C ALA A 80 -26.28 -8.45 13.02
N ALA A 81 -26.01 -9.74 12.77
CA ALA A 81 -26.42 -10.84 13.64
C ALA A 81 -25.79 -10.77 15.05
N ASP A 82 -24.64 -10.11 15.22
CA ASP A 82 -23.98 -9.98 16.52
C ASP A 82 -24.74 -9.03 17.48
N PHE A 83 -25.74 -8.29 16.97
CA PHE A 83 -26.62 -7.42 17.74
C PHE A 83 -27.95 -8.09 18.12
N GLY A 84 -28.13 -9.37 17.80
CA GLY A 84 -29.34 -10.13 18.09
C GLY A 84 -30.59 -9.49 17.47
N ASP A 85 -31.72 -9.65 18.17
CA ASP A 85 -33.04 -9.18 17.72
C ASP A 85 -33.30 -7.70 18.05
N GLU A 86 -32.29 -6.94 18.49
CA GLU A 86 -32.44 -5.51 18.81
C GLU A 86 -32.58 -4.63 17.57
N LEU A 87 -32.14 -5.13 16.41
CA LEU A 87 -32.11 -4.39 15.16
C LEU A 87 -33.41 -4.58 14.39
N PHE A 88 -34.04 -3.47 14.02
CA PHE A 88 -35.11 -3.45 13.03
C PHE A 88 -34.63 -2.79 11.75
N PHE A 89 -35.13 -3.31 10.62
CA PHE A 89 -34.89 -2.77 9.30
C PHE A 89 -35.90 -1.68 8.97
N TYR A 90 -35.45 -0.59 8.38
CA TYR A 90 -36.33 0.33 7.68
C TYR A 90 -35.65 0.90 6.45
N GLN A 91 -36.43 1.05 5.37
CA GLN A 91 -35.94 1.52 4.09
C GLN A 91 -36.28 2.99 3.90
N LYS A 92 -35.30 3.77 3.44
CA LYS A 92 -35.50 5.18 3.10
C LYS A 92 -35.88 5.34 1.62
N ASP A 93 -35.18 4.61 0.75
CA ASP A 93 -35.41 4.60 -0.69
C ASP A 93 -34.90 3.28 -1.32
N SER A 94 -35.05 3.11 -2.63
CA SER A 94 -34.64 1.88 -3.34
C SER A 94 -33.15 1.53 -3.21
N ASN A 95 -32.30 2.52 -2.90
CA ASN A 95 -30.85 2.38 -2.84
C ASN A 95 -30.27 2.51 -1.43
N LYS A 96 -31.10 2.88 -0.44
CA LYS A 96 -30.68 3.17 0.93
C LYS A 96 -31.66 2.65 1.96
N ALA A 97 -31.14 1.83 2.87
CA ALA A 97 -31.86 1.34 4.05
C ALA A 97 -30.98 1.41 5.30
N PHE A 98 -31.56 1.10 6.45
CA PHE A 98 -30.89 1.15 7.74
C PHE A 98 -31.25 -0.06 8.59
N LEU A 99 -30.30 -0.49 9.41
CA LEU A 99 -30.56 -1.32 10.59
C LEU A 99 -30.38 -0.44 11.81
N ALA A 100 -31.41 -0.34 12.63
CA ALA A 100 -31.45 0.54 13.78
C ALA A 100 -32.00 -0.18 15.02
N ARG A 101 -31.68 0.33 16.19
CA ARG A 101 -32.24 -0.13 17.48
C ARG A 101 -32.91 1.00 18.22
N LYS A 102 -33.82 0.66 19.13
CA LYS A 102 -34.39 1.62 20.07
C LYS A 102 -33.43 1.81 21.25
N ARG A 103 -33.09 3.06 21.57
CA ARG A 103 -32.43 3.45 22.83
C ARG A 103 -33.38 4.40 23.58
N GLY A 104 -34.16 3.85 24.50
CA GLY A 104 -35.25 4.58 25.15
C GLY A 104 -36.26 5.07 24.11
N ASN A 105 -36.52 6.38 24.09
CA ASN A 105 -37.43 7.01 23.12
C ASN A 105 -36.77 7.36 21.77
N ASN A 106 -35.47 7.11 21.61
CA ASN A 106 -34.72 7.48 20.40
C ASN A 106 -34.42 6.26 19.54
N ILE A 107 -34.36 6.47 18.22
CA ILE A 107 -33.86 5.48 17.26
C ILE A 107 -32.38 5.76 17.01
N GLN A 108 -31.54 4.74 17.19
CA GLN A 108 -30.12 4.79 16.86
C GLN A 108 -29.84 3.91 15.63
N ASN A 109 -29.37 4.52 14.55
CA ASN A 109 -28.94 3.79 13.37
C ASN A 109 -27.59 3.13 13.63
N VAL A 110 -27.53 1.82 13.49
CA VAL A 110 -26.33 1.00 13.76
C VAL A 110 -25.59 0.71 12.46
N PHE A 111 -26.32 0.36 11.40
CA PHE A 111 -25.77 0.13 10.07
C PHE A 111 -26.51 0.90 8.98
N LEU A 112 -25.76 1.36 7.99
CA LEU A 112 -26.25 1.89 6.72
C LEU A 112 -26.17 0.78 5.67
N LEU A 113 -27.27 0.59 4.96
CA LEU A 113 -27.41 -0.39 3.89
C LEU A 113 -27.43 0.32 2.53
N LEU A 114 -26.52 -0.03 1.63
CA LEU A 114 -26.41 0.57 0.28
C LEU A 114 -26.35 -0.49 -0.81
N LYS A 115 -26.92 -0.18 -1.98
CA LYS A 115 -26.80 -1.03 -3.20
C LYS A 115 -25.42 -0.95 -3.87
N SER A 116 -24.69 0.13 -3.64
CA SER A 116 -23.33 0.31 -4.15
C SER A 116 -22.57 1.36 -3.34
N VAL A 117 -21.26 1.24 -3.28
CA VAL A 117 -20.35 2.27 -2.73
C VAL A 117 -19.26 2.56 -3.73
N THR A 118 -18.99 3.84 -3.98
CA THR A 118 -17.84 4.28 -4.76
C THR A 118 -16.73 4.72 -3.81
N ILE A 119 -15.58 4.05 -3.94
CA ILE A 119 -14.35 4.35 -3.24
C ILE A 119 -13.50 5.21 -4.20
N PRO A 120 -13.13 6.44 -3.81
CA PRO A 120 -12.33 7.30 -4.66
C PRO A 120 -10.90 6.78 -4.81
N GLU A 121 -10.27 7.13 -5.93
CA GLU A 121 -8.85 6.96 -6.15
C GLU A 121 -8.02 7.80 -5.17
N ARG A 122 -6.95 7.21 -4.67
CA ARG A 122 -5.95 7.81 -3.78
C ARG A 122 -4.58 7.28 -4.21
N SER A 123 -4.15 7.71 -5.39
CA SER A 123 -2.87 7.33 -6.02
C SER A 123 -1.70 7.59 -5.08
N PHE A 124 -1.12 6.54 -4.52
CA PHE A 124 0.02 6.60 -3.61
C PHE A 124 1.26 5.95 -4.23
N LEU A 125 1.09 4.94 -5.09
CA LEU A 125 2.19 4.31 -5.81
C LEU A 125 2.63 5.17 -6.99
N ARG A 126 1.70 5.59 -7.87
CA ARG A 126 2.07 6.40 -9.04
C ARG A 126 2.59 7.78 -8.64
N SER A 127 1.85 8.50 -7.80
CA SER A 127 2.32 9.81 -7.32
C SER A 127 3.59 9.68 -6.46
N GLY A 128 3.71 8.60 -5.68
CA GLY A 128 4.92 8.30 -4.91
C GLY A 128 6.13 8.01 -5.80
N TYR A 129 5.93 7.38 -6.95
CA TYR A 129 6.96 7.18 -7.97
C TYR A 129 7.31 8.50 -8.66
N ASP A 130 6.31 9.17 -9.26
CA ASP A 130 6.49 10.36 -10.11
C ASP A 130 7.20 11.50 -9.35
N GLU A 131 6.86 11.68 -8.07
CA GLU A 131 7.44 12.76 -7.24
C GLU A 131 8.86 12.45 -6.75
N ASN A 132 9.31 11.19 -6.79
CA ASN A 132 10.55 10.78 -6.14
C ASN A 132 11.57 10.12 -7.10
N ILE A 133 11.19 9.80 -8.33
CA ILE A 133 12.07 9.12 -9.28
C ILE A 133 13.32 9.95 -9.62
N ASP A 134 13.21 11.27 -9.75
CA ASP A 134 14.35 12.15 -10.01
C ASP A 134 15.35 12.16 -8.85
N TYR A 135 14.85 12.17 -7.61
CA TYR A 135 15.67 12.11 -6.42
C TYR A 135 16.44 10.79 -6.35
N ILE A 136 15.74 9.67 -6.55
CA ILE A 136 16.33 8.33 -6.56
C ILE A 136 17.36 8.19 -7.70
N SER A 137 17.07 8.73 -8.87
CA SER A 137 18.00 8.69 -10.03
C SER A 137 19.28 9.45 -9.74
N LYS A 138 19.19 10.69 -9.24
CA LYS A 138 20.37 11.49 -8.85
C LYS A 138 21.19 10.82 -7.76
N LYS A 139 20.54 10.21 -6.77
CA LYS A 139 21.24 9.48 -5.72
C LYS A 139 21.97 8.26 -6.28
N THR A 140 21.32 7.52 -7.17
CA THR A 140 21.91 6.37 -7.87
C THR A 140 23.15 6.80 -8.66
N GLU A 141 23.05 7.86 -9.46
CA GLU A 141 24.16 8.43 -10.23
C GLU A 141 25.33 8.85 -9.33
N SER A 142 25.06 9.48 -8.18
CA SER A 142 26.11 9.95 -7.26
C SER A 142 26.93 8.83 -6.62
N MET A 143 26.40 7.60 -6.58
CA MET A 143 27.01 6.46 -5.89
C MET A 143 27.49 5.37 -6.85
N ILE A 144 27.12 5.45 -8.14
CA ILE A 144 27.41 4.38 -9.10
C ILE A 144 28.90 4.17 -9.31
N ASP A 145 29.70 5.24 -9.27
CA ASP A 145 31.15 5.16 -9.43
C ASP A 145 31.81 4.35 -8.31
N ASP A 146 31.36 4.52 -7.07
CA ASP A 146 31.83 3.75 -5.92
C ASP A 146 31.44 2.27 -6.00
N VAL A 147 30.27 1.97 -6.57
CA VAL A 147 29.85 0.59 -6.83
C VAL A 147 30.70 -0.05 -7.93
N ILE A 148 30.98 0.70 -9.00
CA ILE A 148 31.82 0.24 -10.12
C ILE A 148 33.26 -0.01 -9.65
N ALA A 149 33.84 0.90 -8.86
CA ALA A 149 35.14 0.72 -8.20
C ALA A 149 35.13 -0.45 -7.19
N GLY A 150 33.94 -0.86 -6.76
CA GLY A 150 33.71 -1.91 -5.78
C GLY A 150 34.10 -1.49 -4.36
N ASN A 151 33.93 -0.20 -4.06
CA ASN A 151 33.89 0.36 -2.72
C ASN A 151 32.55 0.05 -2.04
N ILE A 152 31.49 -0.10 -2.85
CA ILE A 152 30.16 -0.51 -2.43
C ILE A 152 29.81 -1.83 -3.13
N ASP A 153 29.25 -2.79 -2.40
CA ASP A 153 28.75 -4.03 -2.99
C ASP A 153 27.48 -3.75 -3.82
N PRO A 154 27.38 -4.25 -5.08
CA PRO A 154 26.22 -4.01 -5.93
C PRO A 154 24.88 -4.48 -5.35
N ASP A 155 24.88 -5.57 -4.57
CA ASP A 155 23.66 -6.11 -3.97
C ASP A 155 23.21 -5.20 -2.81
N ALA A 156 24.15 -4.77 -1.96
CA ALA A 156 23.89 -3.78 -0.89
C ALA A 156 23.44 -2.42 -1.44
N PHE A 157 24.01 -1.97 -2.55
CA PHE A 157 23.60 -0.73 -3.23
C PHE A 157 22.15 -0.79 -3.72
N ALA A 158 21.78 -1.87 -4.42
CA ALA A 158 20.43 -2.06 -4.93
C ALA A 158 19.40 -2.14 -3.79
N ASP A 159 19.74 -2.85 -2.71
CA ASP A 159 18.90 -2.97 -1.51
C ASP A 159 18.65 -1.60 -0.85
N MET A 160 19.71 -0.80 -0.68
CA MET A 160 19.62 0.55 -0.12
C MET A 160 18.72 1.47 -0.97
N ILE A 161 18.89 1.48 -2.30
CA ILE A 161 18.06 2.30 -3.20
C ILE A 161 16.60 1.84 -3.16
N GLY A 162 16.35 0.53 -3.18
CA GLY A 162 15.00 -0.04 -3.08
C GLY A 162 14.32 0.32 -1.76
N GLN A 163 15.01 0.16 -0.64
CA GLN A 163 14.50 0.45 0.70
C GLN A 163 14.12 1.93 0.84
N GLU A 164 14.98 2.82 0.36
CA GLU A 164 14.72 4.25 0.40
C GLU A 164 13.51 4.64 -0.45
N PHE A 165 13.41 4.10 -1.67
CA PHE A 165 12.29 4.39 -2.53
C PHE A 165 10.97 3.87 -1.94
N ALA A 166 10.97 2.67 -1.36
CA ALA A 166 9.84 2.15 -0.60
C ALA A 166 9.44 3.11 0.53
N GLY A 167 10.42 3.63 1.29
CA GLY A 167 10.20 4.61 2.35
C GLY A 167 9.59 5.93 1.86
N LEU A 168 9.99 6.41 0.69
CA LEU A 168 9.41 7.60 0.06
C LEU A 168 7.94 7.38 -0.33
N ILE A 169 7.61 6.21 -0.91
CA ILE A 169 6.23 5.85 -1.22
C ILE A 169 5.40 5.69 0.06
N GLN A 170 5.95 5.08 1.10
CA GLN A 170 5.29 5.00 2.41
C GLN A 170 4.99 6.38 2.99
N LYS A 171 5.94 7.33 2.87
CA LYS A 171 5.75 8.72 3.27
C LYS A 171 4.66 9.40 2.43
N LYS A 172 4.64 9.16 1.11
CA LYS A 172 3.58 9.67 0.22
C LYS A 172 2.21 9.16 0.66
N LEU A 173 2.05 7.86 0.87
CA LEU A 173 0.80 7.26 1.34
C LEU A 173 0.29 7.94 2.61
N ARG A 174 1.17 8.16 3.59
CA ARG A 174 0.81 8.83 4.86
C ARG A 174 0.34 10.27 4.69
N SER A 175 0.86 10.97 3.67
CA SER A 175 0.57 12.37 3.39
C SER A 175 -0.76 12.59 2.67
N ILE A 176 -1.32 11.56 2.04
CA ILE A 176 -2.55 11.67 1.26
C ILE A 176 -3.73 11.93 2.20
N THR A 177 -4.41 13.05 1.96
CA THR A 177 -5.63 13.46 2.68
C THR A 177 -6.83 13.65 1.74
N ASP A 178 -6.60 13.78 0.44
CA ASP A 178 -7.61 13.99 -0.58
C ASP A 178 -7.62 12.82 -1.59
N PRO A 179 -8.79 12.28 -1.98
CA PRO A 179 -10.12 12.58 -1.42
C PRO A 179 -10.31 12.09 0.02
N PRO A 180 -10.98 12.89 0.88
CA PRO A 180 -11.08 12.59 2.31
C PRO A 180 -11.97 11.37 2.61
N ASN A 181 -11.88 10.87 3.84
CA ASN A 181 -12.87 9.93 4.35
C ASN A 181 -14.23 10.63 4.54
N SER A 182 -15.32 9.88 4.38
CA SER A 182 -16.64 10.38 4.73
C SER A 182 -16.74 10.69 6.24
N PRO A 183 -17.57 11.64 6.69
CA PRO A 183 -17.73 11.94 8.11
C PRO A 183 -18.11 10.72 8.96
N ILE A 184 -18.94 9.84 8.40
CA ILE A 184 -19.33 8.56 9.01
C ILE A 184 -18.11 7.66 9.20
N THR A 185 -17.29 7.50 8.15
CA THR A 185 -16.07 6.70 8.21
C THR A 185 -15.12 7.24 9.26
N ILE A 186 -14.94 8.57 9.37
CA ILE A 186 -14.10 9.19 10.40
C ILE A 186 -14.62 8.86 11.80
N GLY A 187 -15.92 9.00 12.02
CA GLY A 187 -16.56 8.71 13.31
C GLY A 187 -16.40 7.26 13.76
N VAL A 188 -16.50 6.29 12.83
CA VAL A 188 -16.32 4.86 13.13
C VAL A 188 -14.85 4.46 13.25
N LYS A 189 -14.00 5.03 12.40
CA LYS A 189 -12.58 4.70 12.34
C LYS A 189 -11.79 5.32 13.48
N GLY A 190 -12.16 6.52 13.93
CA GLY A 190 -11.41 7.33 14.89
C GLY A 190 -10.23 8.09 14.27
N SER A 191 -10.10 8.11 12.95
CA SER A 191 -9.01 8.79 12.23
C SER A 191 -9.51 9.38 10.91
N SER A 192 -9.01 10.58 10.59
CA SER A 192 -9.31 11.28 9.33
C SER A 192 -8.44 10.82 8.16
N ASN A 193 -7.30 10.18 8.42
CA ASN A 193 -6.39 9.79 7.34
C ASN A 193 -7.02 8.66 6.50
N PRO A 194 -7.17 8.85 5.17
CA PRO A 194 -7.88 7.92 4.32
C PRO A 194 -7.21 6.55 4.13
N LEU A 195 -5.88 6.52 4.13
CA LEU A 195 -5.09 5.30 3.82
C LEU A 195 -4.50 4.64 5.07
N MET A 196 -4.69 5.24 6.25
CA MET A 196 -4.13 4.76 7.51
C MET A 196 -5.21 4.25 8.47
N ASP A 197 -5.49 2.94 8.49
CA ASP A 197 -6.33 2.28 9.51
C ASP A 197 -5.47 1.50 10.52
N THR A 198 -5.04 0.28 10.17
CA THR A 198 -4.17 -0.54 11.02
C THR A 198 -2.67 -0.30 10.79
N GLY A 199 -2.32 0.40 9.71
CA GLY A 199 -0.93 0.54 9.24
C GLY A 199 -0.43 -0.63 8.37
N HIS A 200 -1.24 -1.66 8.13
CA HIS A 200 -0.80 -2.80 7.31
C HIS A 200 -0.58 -2.42 5.85
N LEU A 201 -1.42 -1.57 5.26
CA LEU A 201 -1.24 -1.12 3.86
C LEU A 201 0.09 -0.42 3.67
N VAL A 202 0.43 0.54 4.53
CA VAL A 202 1.71 1.23 4.44
C VAL A 202 2.88 0.30 4.74
N GLY A 203 2.74 -0.63 5.68
CA GLY A 203 3.77 -1.63 5.98
C GLY A 203 3.99 -2.64 4.86
N SER A 204 3.01 -2.84 3.97
CA SER A 204 3.10 -3.75 2.83
C SER A 204 3.87 -3.19 1.63
N ILE A 205 4.16 -1.89 1.64
CA ILE A 205 4.99 -1.25 0.61
C ILE A 205 6.44 -1.60 0.93
N ARG A 206 7.05 -2.44 0.09
CA ARG A 206 8.43 -2.92 0.23
C ARG A 206 9.17 -2.88 -1.10
N HIS A 207 10.39 -3.37 -1.12
CA HIS A 207 11.18 -3.57 -2.33
C HIS A 207 11.63 -5.02 -2.49
N GLU A 208 11.95 -5.41 -3.72
CA GLU A 208 12.58 -6.67 -4.08
C GLU A 208 13.70 -6.38 -5.09
N VAL A 209 14.85 -7.05 -4.92
CA VAL A 209 15.99 -6.94 -5.84
C VAL A 209 16.20 -8.29 -6.51
N GLU A 210 16.17 -8.31 -7.83
CA GLU A 210 16.47 -9.49 -8.68
C GLU A 210 17.79 -9.27 -9.40
#